data_AF-A0A067JC22-F1
#
_entry.id   AF-A0A067JC22-F1
#
_cell.length_a   1.000
_cell.length_b   1.000
_cell.length_c   1.000
_cell.angle_alpha   90.00
_cell.angle_beta   90.00
_cell.angle_gamma   90.00
#
_symmetry.space_group_name_H-M   'P 1'
#
loop_
_entity.id
_entity.type
_entity.pdbx_description
1 polymer ?
#
loop_
_entity_poly.entity_id
_entity_poly.type
_entity_poly.pdbx_seq_one_letter_code
_entity_poly.pdbx_strand_id
1 'polypeptide(L)'
;MCQFFTPVEVFVDAYNLNFYAGTSACPQGKFYCLNVGHTPTYLPSSRVNDGICDCCDGSDEYDGKVNCSNTCWKAGKVTRDKLQKKIDMYKQGITLRKKEIEQAKQALTKDTTELSKLKHEKKTLEVIFKQLKVQKLQIEKLKETECLEKEKEDKMKLLSEDKDDQKESLSSGDGKID
;
A
#
# COMPACT_ATOMS: atom_id res chain seq x y z
N MET A 1 -30.79 -27.57 32.17
CA MET A 1 -29.96 -26.71 31.30
C MET A 1 -30.54 -26.77 29.90
N CYS A 2 -31.20 -25.72 29.43
CA CYS A 2 -31.60 -25.58 28.03
C CYS A 2 -30.39 -25.03 27.26
N GLN A 3 -29.86 -25.81 26.32
CA GLN A 3 -28.87 -25.30 25.37
C GLN A 3 -29.60 -24.60 24.22
N PHE A 4 -29.35 -23.30 24.10
CA PHE A 4 -29.70 -22.49 22.95
C PHE A 4 -28.91 -22.98 21.73
N PHE A 5 -29.59 -23.50 20.71
CA PHE A 5 -29.01 -23.66 19.38
C PHE A 5 -29.23 -22.35 18.60
N THR A 6 -28.13 -21.72 18.20
CA THR A 6 -28.13 -20.54 17.33
C THR A 6 -28.38 -20.97 15.87
N PRO A 7 -29.04 -20.14 15.04
CA PRO A 7 -29.40 -20.50 13.67
C PRO A 7 -28.26 -20.15 12.71
N VAL A 8 -27.17 -20.92 12.70
CA VAL A 8 -26.17 -20.86 11.62
C VAL A 8 -25.56 -22.25 11.36
N GLU A 9 -26.35 -23.21 10.89
CA GLU A 9 -25.80 -24.40 10.25
C GLU A 9 -26.52 -24.64 8.92
N VAL A 10 -25.87 -24.24 7.83
CA VAL A 10 -26.19 -24.72 6.49
C VAL A 10 -25.47 -26.06 6.36
N PHE A 11 -26.19 -27.15 6.60
CA PHE A 11 -25.71 -28.50 6.32
C PHE A 11 -25.79 -28.72 4.81
N VAL A 12 -24.63 -28.70 4.13
CA VAL A 12 -24.51 -29.12 2.73
C VAL A 12 -24.07 -30.57 2.73
N ASP A 13 -25.01 -31.50 2.66
CA ASP A 13 -24.70 -32.90 2.39
C ASP A 13 -24.45 -33.11 0.90
N ALA A 14 -23.22 -33.49 0.57
CA ALA A 14 -22.68 -33.54 -0.78
C ALA A 14 -23.06 -34.79 -1.61
N TYR A 15 -24.03 -35.62 -1.18
CA TYR A 15 -24.26 -36.93 -1.81
C TYR A 15 -25.73 -37.38 -2.00
N ASN A 16 -26.72 -36.52 -1.75
CA ASN A 16 -28.10 -36.81 -2.18
C ASN A 16 -28.96 -35.53 -2.18
N LEU A 17 -29.21 -34.96 -3.36
CA LEU A 17 -30.01 -33.74 -3.55
C LEU A 17 -31.52 -34.03 -3.64
N ASN A 18 -32.01 -35.05 -2.92
CA ASN A 18 -33.45 -35.26 -2.78
C ASN A 18 -33.96 -34.43 -1.60
N PHE A 19 -34.18 -33.15 -1.86
CA PHE A 19 -34.91 -32.27 -0.96
C PHE A 19 -36.40 -32.62 -1.09
N TYR A 20 -36.89 -33.49 -0.22
CA TYR A 20 -38.30 -33.87 -0.21
C TYR A 20 -39.14 -32.65 0.14
N ALA A 21 -39.98 -32.19 -0.81
CA ALA A 21 -41.02 -31.22 -0.53
C ALA A 21 -41.93 -31.77 0.58
N GLY A 22 -42.00 -31.07 1.72
CA GLY A 22 -42.84 -31.48 2.83
C GLY A 22 -44.31 -31.43 2.41
N THR A 23 -44.95 -32.59 2.26
CA THR A 23 -46.39 -32.68 2.01
C THR A 23 -47.13 -32.46 3.32
N SER A 24 -47.40 -31.20 3.64
CA SER A 24 -48.17 -30.83 4.82
C SER A 24 -49.66 -31.17 4.59
N ALA A 25 -50.08 -32.39 4.91
CA ALA A 25 -51.48 -32.82 4.83
C ALA A 25 -52.36 -32.37 6.02
N CYS A 26 -51.87 -31.46 6.87
CA CYS A 26 -52.57 -30.98 8.07
C CYS A 26 -53.33 -29.66 7.82
N PRO A 27 -54.47 -29.43 8.51
CA PRO A 27 -55.30 -28.23 8.30
C PRO A 27 -54.64 -26.89 8.65
N GLN A 28 -53.50 -26.87 9.35
CA GLN A 28 -52.66 -25.69 9.57
C GLN A 28 -51.27 -25.80 8.92
N GLY A 29 -51.10 -26.77 8.03
CA GLY A 29 -49.85 -27.03 7.34
C GLY A 29 -49.47 -25.92 6.37
N LYS A 30 -48.16 -25.79 6.11
CA LYS A 30 -47.61 -24.97 5.04
C LYS A 30 -46.86 -25.85 4.07
N PHE A 31 -47.15 -25.71 2.79
CA PHE A 31 -46.41 -26.32 1.70
C PHE A 31 -45.25 -25.42 1.30
N TYR A 32 -44.11 -26.00 0.94
CA TYR A 32 -42.91 -25.26 0.55
C TYR A 32 -42.64 -25.43 -0.93
N CYS A 33 -42.82 -24.35 -1.70
CA CYS A 33 -42.40 -24.28 -3.08
C CYS A 33 -40.89 -24.04 -3.13
N LEU A 34 -40.14 -24.96 -3.73
CA LEU A 34 -38.69 -24.80 -3.89
C LEU A 34 -38.37 -23.70 -4.91
N ASN A 35 -39.18 -23.58 -5.97
CA ASN A 35 -39.10 -22.54 -6.99
C ASN A 35 -37.68 -22.37 -7.57
N VAL A 36 -37.03 -23.46 -7.99
CA VAL A 36 -35.63 -23.43 -8.48
C VAL A 36 -35.46 -22.37 -9.57
N GLY A 37 -34.48 -21.48 -9.39
CA GLY A 37 -34.26 -20.35 -10.28
C GLY A 37 -35.05 -19.09 -9.93
N HIS A 38 -35.90 -19.14 -8.91
CA HIS A 38 -36.62 -18.02 -8.30
C HIS A 38 -36.54 -18.09 -6.76
N THR A 39 -37.31 -17.27 -6.06
CA THR A 39 -37.34 -17.23 -4.60
C THR A 39 -38.28 -18.32 -4.06
N PRO A 40 -37.83 -19.15 -3.10
CA PRO A 40 -38.69 -20.12 -2.45
C PRO A 40 -39.83 -19.45 -1.68
N THR A 41 -41.00 -20.07 -1.67
CA THR A 41 -42.21 -19.51 -1.04
C THR A 41 -42.97 -20.56 -0.27
N TYR A 42 -43.69 -20.13 0.77
CA TYR A 42 -44.60 -20.99 1.51
C TYR A 42 -46.04 -20.71 1.12
N LEU A 43 -46.80 -21.78 0.89
CA LEU A 43 -48.24 -21.75 0.63
C LEU A 43 -49.00 -22.42 1.78
N PRO A 44 -50.24 -22.03 2.06
CA PRO A 44 -51.10 -22.79 2.97
C PRO A 44 -51.48 -24.14 2.35
N SER A 45 -51.63 -25.19 3.17
CA SER A 45 -52.07 -26.52 2.70
C SER A 45 -53.42 -26.53 1.98
N SER A 46 -54.24 -25.49 2.15
CA SER A 46 -55.51 -25.34 1.43
C SER A 46 -55.36 -25.09 -0.07
N ARG A 47 -54.16 -24.70 -0.53
CA ARG A 47 -53.83 -24.39 -1.93
C ARG A 47 -52.95 -25.46 -2.58
N VAL A 48 -53.09 -26.69 -2.12
CA VAL A 48 -52.34 -27.83 -2.65
C VAL A 48 -53.35 -28.77 -3.25
N ASN A 49 -53.25 -29.01 -4.56
CA ASN A 49 -54.24 -29.73 -5.37
C ASN A 49 -55.63 -29.10 -5.33
N ASP A 50 -55.70 -27.76 -5.34
CA ASP A 50 -56.97 -27.01 -5.40
C ASP A 50 -57.37 -26.62 -6.83
N GLY A 51 -56.52 -26.96 -7.82
CA GLY A 51 -56.72 -26.69 -9.24
C GLY A 51 -56.15 -25.34 -9.71
N ILE A 52 -55.43 -24.61 -8.85
CA ILE A 52 -54.81 -23.32 -9.18
C ILE A 52 -53.29 -23.46 -9.07
N CYS A 53 -52.55 -23.00 -10.08
CA CYS A 53 -51.09 -23.00 -10.05
C CYS A 53 -50.56 -21.78 -9.26
N ASP A 54 -50.28 -21.95 -7.97
CA ASP A 54 -49.70 -20.95 -7.07
C ASP A 54 -48.16 -21.01 -7.03
N CYS A 55 -47.53 -22.18 -7.05
CA CYS A 55 -46.07 -22.28 -7.14
C CYS A 55 -45.60 -22.03 -8.58
N CYS A 56 -44.51 -21.27 -8.76
CA CYS A 56 -44.00 -21.03 -10.13
C CYS A 56 -43.39 -22.29 -10.77
N ASP A 57 -43.03 -23.28 -9.97
CA ASP A 57 -42.51 -24.58 -10.43
C ASP A 57 -43.63 -25.61 -10.65
N GLY A 58 -44.87 -25.27 -10.28
CA GLY A 58 -46.04 -26.14 -10.38
C GLY A 58 -46.05 -27.30 -9.37
N SER A 59 -45.21 -27.25 -8.33
CA SER A 59 -45.07 -28.35 -7.37
C SER A 59 -46.28 -28.53 -6.43
N ASP A 60 -47.17 -27.55 -6.39
CA ASP A 60 -48.43 -27.54 -5.63
C ASP A 60 -49.54 -28.41 -6.24
N GLU A 61 -49.56 -28.58 -7.57
CA GLU A 61 -50.59 -29.35 -8.30
C GLU A 61 -49.98 -30.63 -8.88
N TYR A 62 -49.81 -31.64 -8.02
CA TYR A 62 -49.14 -32.90 -8.38
C TYR A 62 -50.10 -34.08 -8.61
N ASP A 63 -51.40 -33.91 -8.35
CA ASP A 63 -52.41 -34.96 -8.50
C ASP A 63 -52.84 -35.24 -9.96
N GLY A 64 -52.31 -34.47 -10.91
CA GLY A 64 -52.53 -34.63 -12.35
C GLY A 64 -53.87 -34.08 -12.86
N LYS A 65 -54.67 -33.40 -12.03
CA LYS A 65 -55.92 -32.76 -12.48
C LYS A 65 -55.66 -31.50 -13.31
N VAL A 66 -54.57 -30.80 -13.01
CA VAL A 66 -54.15 -29.57 -13.71
C VAL A 66 -52.68 -29.73 -14.11
N ASN A 67 -52.31 -29.17 -15.26
CA ASN A 67 -50.92 -29.17 -15.74
C ASN A 67 -50.31 -27.77 -15.57
N CYS A 68 -49.50 -27.60 -14.52
CA CYS A 68 -48.81 -26.34 -14.23
C CYS A 68 -47.42 -26.29 -14.91
N SER A 69 -47.21 -25.30 -15.77
CA SER A 69 -45.91 -25.10 -16.43
C SER A 69 -44.90 -24.37 -15.54
N ASN A 70 -43.64 -24.80 -15.53
CA ASN A 70 -42.59 -24.10 -14.78
C ASN A 70 -42.26 -22.72 -15.39
N THR A 71 -42.49 -21.66 -14.62
CA THR A 71 -42.21 -20.27 -14.99
C THR A 71 -41.14 -19.61 -14.10
N CYS A 72 -40.57 -20.34 -13.15
CA CYS A 72 -39.59 -19.81 -12.18
C CYS A 72 -38.39 -19.15 -12.84
N TRP A 73 -37.91 -19.70 -13.97
CA TRP A 73 -36.80 -19.09 -14.69
C TRP A 73 -37.12 -17.66 -15.16
N LYS A 74 -38.33 -17.42 -15.68
CA LYS A 74 -38.75 -16.09 -16.11
C LYS A 74 -38.98 -15.17 -14.91
N ALA A 75 -39.66 -15.66 -13.88
CA ALA A 75 -39.95 -14.89 -12.66
C ALA A 75 -38.66 -14.41 -11.95
N GLY A 76 -37.66 -15.29 -11.84
CA GLY A 76 -36.38 -14.97 -11.18
C GLY A 76 -35.41 -14.12 -12.00
N LYS A 77 -35.71 -13.78 -13.27
CA LYS A 77 -34.78 -13.08 -14.18
C LYS A 77 -34.27 -11.77 -13.58
N VAL A 78 -35.17 -10.93 -13.05
CA VAL A 78 -34.82 -9.62 -12.51
C VAL A 78 -33.82 -9.74 -11.35
N THR A 79 -34.01 -10.72 -10.46
CA THR A 79 -33.12 -10.96 -9.33
C THR A 79 -31.76 -11.47 -9.78
N ARG A 80 -31.72 -12.39 -10.75
CA ARG A 80 -30.46 -12.90 -11.31
C ARG A 80 -29.68 -11.82 -12.04
N ASP A 81 -30.35 -10.99 -12.85
CA ASP A 81 -29.72 -9.87 -13.56
C ASP A 81 -29.14 -8.84 -12.57
N LYS A 82 -29.87 -8.55 -11.49
CA LYS A 82 -29.37 -7.67 -10.41
C LYS A 82 -28.15 -8.27 -9.70
N LEU A 83 -28.17 -9.57 -9.40
CA LEU A 83 -27.05 -10.26 -8.76
C LEU A 83 -25.83 -10.28 -9.67
N GLN A 84 -26.02 -10.57 -10.97
CA GLN A 84 -24.97 -10.58 -11.96
C GLN A 84 -24.28 -9.22 -12.06
N LYS A 85 -25.05 -8.12 -12.12
CA LYS A 85 -24.50 -6.75 -12.08
C LYS A 85 -23.64 -6.50 -10.86
N LYS A 86 -24.09 -6.93 -9.67
CA LYS A 86 -23.28 -6.80 -8.45
C LYS A 86 -21.98 -7.60 -8.56
N ILE A 87 -22.04 -8.85 -9.01
CA ILE A 87 -20.85 -9.70 -9.21
C ILE A 87 -19.86 -9.01 -10.15
N ASP A 88 -20.33 -8.46 -11.26
CA ASP A 88 -19.46 -7.81 -12.25
C ASP A 88 -18.83 -6.53 -11.68
N MET A 89 -19.58 -5.72 -10.92
CA MET A 89 -19.04 -4.57 -10.20
C MET A 89 -17.93 -4.97 -9.22
N TYR A 90 -18.16 -6.02 -8.41
CA TYR A 90 -17.14 -6.49 -7.47
C TYR A 90 -15.89 -7.03 -8.18
N LYS A 91 -16.06 -7.77 -9.28
CA LYS A 91 -14.94 -8.27 -10.09
C LYS A 91 -14.10 -7.12 -10.63
N GLN A 92 -14.72 -6.07 -11.14
CA GLN A 92 -14.02 -4.87 -11.61
C GLN A 92 -13.22 -4.20 -10.48
N GLY A 93 -13.85 -4.02 -9.31
CA GLY A 93 -13.19 -3.44 -8.13
C GLY A 93 -11.99 -4.25 -7.64
N ILE A 94 -12.10 -5.59 -7.64
CA ILE A 94 -11.01 -6.49 -7.25
C ILE A 94 -9.83 -6.37 -8.23
N THR A 95 -10.10 -6.34 -9.53
CA THR A 95 -9.06 -6.19 -10.56
C THR A 95 -8.33 -4.87 -10.43
N LEU A 96 -9.06 -3.77 -10.22
CA LEU A 96 -8.46 -2.44 -10.02
C LEU A 96 -7.57 -2.43 -8.77
N ARG A 97 -8.10 -2.88 -7.63
CA ARG A 97 -7.35 -2.95 -6.37
C ARG A 97 -6.08 -3.79 -6.50
N LYS A 98 -6.13 -4.90 -7.23
CA LYS A 98 -4.95 -5.74 -7.48
C LYS A 98 -3.86 -4.98 -8.24
N LYS A 99 -4.25 -4.20 -9.26
CA LYS A 99 -3.33 -3.35 -10.03
C LYS A 99 -2.69 -2.27 -9.16
N GLU A 100 -3.49 -1.58 -8.34
CA GLU A 100 -3.01 -0.53 -7.44
C GLU A 100 -2.03 -1.07 -6.39
N ILE A 101 -2.33 -2.24 -5.80
CA ILE A 101 -1.42 -2.91 -4.85
C ILE A 101 -0.07 -3.22 -5.52
N GLU A 102 -0.08 -3.70 -6.76
CA GLU A 102 1.15 -4.00 -7.48
C GLU A 102 1.96 -2.73 -7.79
N GLN A 103 1.30 -1.66 -8.23
CA GLN A 103 1.94 -0.37 -8.46
C GLN A 103 2.53 0.22 -7.17
N ALA A 104 1.80 0.15 -6.06
CA ALA A 104 2.26 0.64 -4.76
C ALA A 104 3.50 -0.13 -4.28
N LYS A 105 3.56 -1.45 -4.47
CA LYS A 105 4.75 -2.25 -4.17
C LYS A 105 5.95 -1.82 -5.00
N GLN A 106 5.75 -1.58 -6.30
CA GLN A 106 6.82 -1.12 -7.19
C GLN A 106 7.31 0.29 -6.84
N ALA A 107 6.42 1.19 -6.44
CA ALA A 107 6.80 2.51 -5.97
C ALA A 107 7.63 2.40 -4.68
N LEU A 108 7.17 1.60 -3.72
CA LEU A 108 7.89 1.39 -2.46
C LEU A 108 9.29 0.81 -2.66
N THR A 109 9.47 -0.15 -3.58
CA THR A 109 10.80 -0.69 -3.88
C THR A 109 11.71 0.35 -4.52
N LYS A 110 11.19 1.21 -5.42
CA LYS A 110 11.96 2.31 -6.00
C LYS A 110 12.38 3.32 -4.93
N ASP A 111 11.43 3.81 -4.13
CA ASP A 111 11.68 4.80 -3.09
C ASP A 111 12.68 4.29 -2.05
N THR A 112 12.57 3.02 -1.64
CA THR A 112 13.52 2.41 -0.69
C THR A 112 14.93 2.29 -1.27
N THR A 113 15.07 1.93 -2.55
CA THR A 113 16.38 1.91 -3.22
C THR A 113 16.99 3.30 -3.34
N GLU A 114 16.22 4.30 -3.75
CA GLU A 114 16.69 5.69 -3.89
C GLU A 114 17.09 6.29 -2.55
N LEU A 115 16.28 6.05 -1.51
CA LEU A 115 16.58 6.49 -0.15
C LEU A 115 17.90 5.88 0.37
N SER A 116 18.17 4.62 0.06
CA SER A 116 19.44 3.98 0.43
C SER A 116 20.66 4.65 -0.27
N LYS A 117 20.51 5.02 -1.55
CA LYS A 117 21.55 5.69 -2.34
C LYS A 117 21.83 7.08 -1.79
N LEU A 118 20.80 7.90 -1.63
CA LEU A 118 20.91 9.25 -1.05
C LEU A 118 21.50 9.23 0.35
N LYS A 119 21.14 8.23 1.18
CA LYS A 119 21.73 8.05 2.51
C LYS A 119 23.22 7.75 2.44
N HIS A 120 23.68 6.98 1.46
CA HIS A 120 25.09 6.71 1.25
C HIS A 120 25.83 7.98 0.76
N GLU A 121 25.29 8.66 -0.24
CA GLU A 121 25.85 9.91 -0.78
C GLU A 121 25.98 10.98 0.31
N LYS A 122 24.94 11.17 1.13
CA LYS A 122 24.97 12.10 2.26
C LYS A 122 26.12 11.78 3.23
N LYS A 123 26.32 10.51 3.59
CA LYS A 123 27.43 10.10 4.46
C LYS A 123 28.79 10.41 3.84
N THR A 124 28.95 10.14 2.55
CA THR A 124 30.19 10.42 1.82
C THR A 124 30.47 11.92 1.80
N LEU A 125 29.46 12.74 1.50
CA LEU A 125 29.57 14.20 1.53
C LEU A 125 29.89 14.73 2.94
N GLU A 126 29.28 14.18 3.98
CA GLU A 126 29.56 14.56 5.37
C GLU A 126 31.03 14.30 5.76
N VAL A 127 31.61 13.18 5.29
CA VAL A 127 33.03 12.88 5.51
C VAL A 127 33.93 13.87 4.77
N ILE A 128 33.66 14.12 3.49
CA ILE A 128 34.43 15.07 2.67
C ILE A 128 34.35 16.48 3.26
N PHE A 129 33.15 16.92 3.68
CA PHE A 129 32.95 18.23 4.30
C PHE A 129 33.81 18.40 5.56
N LYS A 130 33.87 17.38 6.42
CA LYS A 130 34.74 17.40 7.62
C LYS A 130 36.22 17.49 7.24
N GLN A 131 36.65 16.71 6.25
CA GLN A 131 38.04 16.74 5.78
C GLN A 131 38.43 18.11 5.21
N LEU A 132 37.59 18.68 4.34
CA LEU A 132 37.80 20.01 3.76
C LEU A 132 37.82 21.10 4.84
N LYS A 133 36.97 20.99 5.87
CA LYS A 133 36.95 21.93 6.99
C LYS A 133 38.28 21.92 7.76
N VAL A 134 38.84 20.75 8.01
CA VAL A 134 40.16 20.61 8.68
C VAL A 134 41.27 21.16 7.79
N GLN A 135 41.28 20.80 6.51
CA GLN A 135 42.29 21.29 5.56
C GLN A 135 42.27 22.82 5.44
N LYS A 136 41.08 23.42 5.38
CA LYS A 136 40.93 24.88 5.38
C LYS A 136 41.62 25.53 6.59
N LEU A 137 41.35 25.02 7.79
CA LEU A 137 41.95 25.54 9.03
C LEU A 137 43.47 25.37 9.06
N GLN A 138 43.99 24.25 8.54
CA GLN A 138 45.43 24.02 8.44
C GLN A 138 46.09 25.02 7.48
N ILE A 139 45.48 25.25 6.31
CA ILE A 139 45.99 26.22 5.32
C ILE A 139 45.98 27.65 5.89
N GLU A 140 44.92 28.05 6.60
CA GLU A 140 44.85 29.37 7.24
C GLU A 140 45.98 29.57 8.25
N LYS A 141 46.24 28.57 9.11
CA LYS A 141 47.35 28.62 10.08
C LYS A 141 48.72 28.67 9.40
N LEU A 142 48.93 27.86 8.37
CA LEU A 142 50.20 27.82 7.63
C LEU A 142 50.49 29.16 6.96
N LYS A 143 49.48 29.81 6.38
CA LYS A 143 49.62 31.15 5.78
C LYS A 143 50.00 32.20 6.80
N GLU A 144 49.40 32.15 7.99
CA GLU A 144 49.72 33.08 9.08
C GLU A 144 51.17 32.89 9.55
N THR A 145 51.63 31.64 9.72
CA THR A 145 53.02 31.37 10.09
C THR A 145 54.01 31.81 9.02
N GLU A 146 53.73 31.53 7.74
CA GLU A 146 54.59 31.97 6.63
C GLU A 146 54.67 33.50 6.54
N CYS A 147 53.57 34.22 6.80
CA CYS A 147 53.57 35.69 6.81
C CYS A 147 54.49 36.24 7.91
N LEU A 148 54.41 35.66 9.12
CA LEU A 148 55.24 36.05 10.26
C LEU A 148 56.72 35.71 10.05
N GLU A 149 57.03 34.60 9.38
CA GLU A 149 58.40 34.22 9.05
C GLU A 149 59.01 35.18 8.02
N LYS A 150 58.26 35.52 6.96
CA LYS A 150 58.69 36.53 5.98
C LYS A 150 58.94 37.90 6.61
N GLU A 151 58.05 38.36 7.48
CA GLU A 151 58.25 39.62 8.22
C GLU A 151 59.52 39.60 9.10
N LYS A 152 59.86 38.47 9.71
CA LYS A 152 61.08 38.33 10.50
C LYS A 152 62.33 38.30 9.62
N GLU A 153 62.28 37.59 8.50
CA GLU A 153 63.39 37.55 7.53
C GLU A 153 63.66 38.93 6.94
N ASP A 154 62.62 39.66 6.55
CA ASP A 154 62.74 41.01 6.00
C ASP A 154 63.32 41.99 7.05
N LYS A 155 62.85 41.92 8.30
CA LYS A 155 63.45 42.69 9.41
C LYS A 155 64.91 42.33 9.67
N MET A 156 65.27 41.05 9.56
CA MET A 156 66.65 40.60 9.74
C MET A 156 67.57 41.08 8.62
N LYS A 157 67.08 41.13 7.37
CA LYS A 157 67.81 41.68 6.22
C LYS A 157 68.05 43.19 6.35
N LEU A 158 67.02 43.94 6.73
CA LEU A 158 67.16 45.39 7.00
C LEU A 158 68.18 45.67 8.11
N LEU A 159 68.18 44.87 9.18
CA LEU A 159 69.15 44.98 10.28
C LEU A 159 70.59 44.60 9.89
N SER A 160 70.79 43.79 8.85
CA SER A 160 72.13 43.51 8.32
C SER A 160 72.60 44.61 7.38
N GLU A 161 71.72 45.15 6.53
CA GLU A 161 72.03 46.28 5.64
C GLU A 161 72.38 47.54 6.45
N ASP A 162 71.63 47.87 7.52
CA ASP A 162 71.93 48.98 8.43
C ASP A 162 73.30 48.84 9.15
N LYS A 163 73.76 47.61 9.39
CA LYS A 163 75.06 47.33 10.03
C LYS A 163 76.22 47.41 9.05
N ASP A 164 76.00 47.08 7.79
CA ASP A 164 76.98 47.22 6.73
C ASP A 164 77.13 48.70 6.33
N ASP A 165 76.04 49.48 6.27
CA ASP A 165 76.06 50.94 6.08
C ASP A 165 76.78 51.67 7.23
N GLN A 166 76.59 51.24 8.48
CA GLN A 166 77.33 51.80 9.62
C GLN A 166 78.83 51.45 9.58
N LYS A 167 79.22 50.27 9.08
CA LYS A 167 80.64 49.90 8.89
C LYS A 167 81.31 50.68 7.76
N GLU A 168 80.58 51.05 6.70
CA GLU A 168 81.09 51.87 5.60
C GLU A 168 81.25 53.36 6.01
N SER A 169 80.41 53.85 6.93
CA SER A 169 80.56 55.19 7.53
C SER A 169 81.72 55.30 8.53
N LEU A 170 82.19 54.18 9.10
CA LEU A 170 83.34 54.09 10.03
C LEU A 170 84.69 53.79 9.34
N SER A 171 84.71 53.47 8.04
CA SER A 171 85.94 53.25 7.26
C SER A 171 86.38 54.47 6.44
N SER A 172 85.58 55.55 6.41
CA SER A 172 85.85 56.77 5.64
C SER A 172 86.40 57.95 6.47
N GLY A 173 86.78 57.71 7.74
CA GLY A 173 87.07 58.77 8.72
C GLY A 173 88.45 58.74 9.37
N ASP A 174 89.52 58.39 8.66
CA ASP A 174 90.89 58.66 9.13
C ASP A 174 91.67 59.44 8.05
N GLY A 175 91.86 60.74 8.29
CA GLY A 175 92.64 61.59 7.40
C GLY A 175 92.85 63.03 7.88
N LYS A 176 94.03 63.27 8.49
CA LYS A 176 94.79 64.53 8.63
C LYS A 176 94.32 65.55 9.69
N ILE A 177 95.05 65.72 10.81
CA ILE A 177 96.30 66.51 11.02
C ILE A 177 96.03 68.03 11.00
N ASP A 178 96.08 68.68 12.17
CA ASP A 178 97.19 69.51 12.68
C ASP A 178 96.84 70.04 14.09
#